data_AF-A0A2G2M6I3-F1
#
_entry.id   AF-A0A2G2M6I3-F1
#
_cell.length_a   1.000
_cell.length_b   1.000
_cell.length_c   1.000
_cell.angle_alpha   90.00
_cell.angle_beta   90.00
_cell.angle_gamma   90.00
#
_symmetry.space_group_name_H-M   'P 1'
#
loop_
_entity.id
_entity.type
_entity.pdbx_description
1 polymer ?
#
loop_
_entity_poly.entity_id
_entity_poly.type
_entity_poly.pdbx_seq_one_letter_code
_entity_poly.pdbx_strand_id
1 'polypeptide(L)'
;MPINPATLKVLAKVATAAATDENARQIILIACLVPLMLILLVLASPFAIFFSQTSGDINAEGVAISHTMNSLRLQFNEKIELEKNDSTVDEIKVELLGSNKNTITDNSTDVLIVFAVKYNVVEENSMQMAVLSDEKITKLEKVFWDMNTITSEIEINEEETTYTEADENGESCH
;
A
#
# COMPACT_ATOMS: atom_id res chain seq x y z
N MET A 1 40.66 -12.50 30.40
CA MET A 1 41.47 -11.58 31.22
C MET A 1 40.92 -11.60 32.65
N PRO A 2 41.70 -11.96 33.69
CA PRO A 2 41.19 -12.00 35.05
C PRO A 2 40.94 -10.58 35.55
N ILE A 3 39.73 -10.31 36.05
CA ILE A 3 39.34 -9.02 36.61
C ILE A 3 40.14 -8.81 37.91
N ASN A 4 40.96 -7.76 37.95
CA ASN A 4 41.83 -7.49 39.08
C ASN A 4 41.02 -7.05 40.32
N PRO A 5 41.36 -7.51 41.54
CA PRO A 5 40.64 -7.16 42.76
C PRO A 5 40.61 -5.65 43.07
N ALA A 6 41.56 -4.86 42.54
CA ALA A 6 41.54 -3.40 42.67
C ALA A 6 40.41 -2.77 41.85
N THR A 7 40.17 -3.25 40.63
CA THR A 7 39.08 -2.76 39.76
C THR A 7 37.72 -3.07 40.37
N LEU A 8 37.59 -4.24 41.00
CA LEU A 8 36.38 -4.65 41.69
C LEU A 8 36.05 -3.75 42.90
N LYS A 9 37.07 -3.34 43.66
CA LYS A 9 36.89 -2.41 44.80
C LYS A 9 36.50 -1.01 44.35
N VAL A 10 37.03 -0.53 43.22
CA VAL A 10 36.66 0.78 42.67
C VAL A 10 35.22 0.75 42.14
N LEU A 11 34.83 -0.30 41.42
CA LEU A 11 33.44 -0.53 41.00
C LEU A 11 32.48 -0.62 42.18
N ALA A 12 32.85 -1.37 43.23
CA ALA A 12 32.05 -1.48 44.44
C ALA A 12 31.90 -0.13 45.14
N LYS A 13 32.96 0.67 45.23
CA LYS A 13 32.93 1.99 45.89
C LYS A 13 32.07 3.00 45.12
N VAL A 14 32.15 2.99 43.79
CA VAL A 14 31.28 3.82 42.91
C VAL A 14 29.82 3.37 43.02
N ALA A 15 29.56 2.06 43.03
CA ALA A 15 28.22 1.52 43.21
C ALA A 15 27.64 1.89 44.60
N THR A 16 28.44 1.84 45.67
CA THR A 16 27.98 2.24 47.01
C THR A 16 27.80 3.75 47.15
N ALA A 17 28.63 4.57 46.50
CA ALA A 17 28.48 6.04 46.53
C ALA A 17 27.25 6.50 45.74
N ALA A 18 26.96 5.86 44.60
CA ALA A 18 25.74 6.09 43.83
C ALA A 18 24.46 5.61 44.56
N ALA A 19 24.60 4.66 45.49
CA ALA A 19 23.48 4.16 46.30
C ALA A 19 23.19 5.00 47.56
N THR A 20 24.16 5.80 48.04
CA THR A 20 24.02 6.62 49.26
C THR A 20 23.49 8.04 49.03
N ASP A 21 23.46 8.52 47.79
CA ASP A 21 22.91 9.83 47.46
C ASP A 21 21.43 9.69 47.11
N GLU A 22 20.56 10.31 47.91
CA GLU A 22 19.11 10.24 47.76
C GLU A 22 18.66 10.74 46.37
N ASN A 23 19.35 11.76 45.84
CA ASN A 23 19.06 12.32 44.52
C ASN A 23 19.50 11.35 43.41
N ALA A 24 20.68 10.72 43.55
CA ALA A 24 21.16 9.74 42.57
C ALA A 24 20.25 8.51 42.53
N ARG A 25 19.81 8.02 43.69
CA ARG A 25 18.84 6.91 43.78
C ARG A 25 17.52 7.28 43.09
N GLN A 26 17.00 8.48 43.33
CA GLN A 26 15.74 8.93 42.72
C GLN A 26 15.87 9.06 41.20
N ILE A 27 16.97 9.60 40.69
CA ILE A 27 17.22 9.72 39.24
C ILE A 27 17.31 8.33 38.60
N ILE A 28 18.02 7.38 39.22
CA ILE A 28 18.15 6.00 38.71
C ILE A 28 16.78 5.29 38.69
N LEU A 29 15.98 5.46 39.74
CA LEU A 29 14.64 4.88 39.80
C LEU A 29 13.71 5.46 38.73
N ILE A 30 13.71 6.78 38.53
CA ILE A 30 12.92 7.44 37.48
C ILE A 30 13.38 6.97 36.10
N ALA A 31 14.70 6.93 35.86
CA ALA A 31 15.26 6.51 34.58
C ALA A 31 14.92 5.05 34.21
N CYS A 32 14.71 4.18 35.19
CA CYS A 32 14.33 2.78 34.96
C CYS A 32 12.81 2.57 34.91
N LEU A 33 12.05 3.24 35.80
CA LEU A 33 10.62 3.03 35.95
C LEU A 33 9.80 3.75 34.87
N VAL A 34 10.21 4.94 34.44
CA VAL A 34 9.51 5.70 33.39
C VAL A 34 9.45 4.92 32.06
N PRO A 35 10.55 4.39 31.49
CA PRO A 35 10.46 3.63 30.25
C PRO A 35 9.67 2.33 30.42
N LEU A 36 9.78 1.66 31.57
CA LEU A 36 8.99 0.46 31.87
C LEU A 36 7.48 0.76 31.83
N MET A 37 7.05 1.84 32.49
CA MET A 37 5.64 2.25 32.52
C MET A 37 5.16 2.72 31.15
N LEU A 38 6.03 3.36 30.35
CA LEU A 38 5.70 3.76 28.99
C LEU A 38 5.44 2.53 28.10
N ILE A 39 6.28 1.49 28.20
CA ILE A 39 6.07 0.23 27.48
C ILE A 39 4.76 -0.44 27.93
N LEU A 40 4.50 -0.53 29.23
CA LEU A 40 3.27 -1.11 29.76
C LEU A 40 2.02 -0.32 29.36
N LEU A 41 2.09 1.01 29.32
CA LEU A 41 1.00 1.88 28.86
C LEU A 41 0.72 1.68 27.36
N VAL A 42 1.76 1.52 26.55
CA VAL A 42 1.60 1.22 25.12
C VAL A 42 0.97 -0.15 24.93
N LEU A 43 1.36 -1.16 25.71
CA LEU A 43 0.79 -2.51 25.65
C LEU A 43 -0.62 -2.62 26.25
N ALA A 44 -0.96 -1.82 27.27
CA ALA A 44 -2.29 -1.77 27.87
C ALA A 44 -3.24 -0.82 27.11
N SER A 45 -2.72 -0.07 26.15
CA SER A 45 -3.51 0.82 25.30
C SER A 45 -4.58 0.01 24.55
N PRO A 46 -5.81 0.53 24.41
CA PRO A 46 -6.82 -0.10 23.55
C PRO A 46 -6.33 -0.27 22.11
N PHE A 47 -5.30 0.50 21.69
CA PHE A 47 -4.65 0.34 20.40
C PHE A 47 -3.72 -0.90 20.30
N ALA A 48 -3.22 -1.43 21.42
CA ALA A 48 -2.37 -2.62 21.45
C ALA A 48 -3.10 -3.89 20.96
N ILE A 49 -4.43 -3.91 21.12
CA ILE A 49 -5.30 -4.99 20.64
C ILE A 49 -5.18 -5.14 19.10
N PHE A 50 -5.00 -4.04 18.36
CA PHE A 50 -4.81 -4.10 16.90
C PHE A 50 -3.48 -4.77 16.49
N PHE A 51 -2.40 -4.58 17.26
CA PHE A 51 -1.13 -5.28 17.03
C PHE A 51 -1.23 -6.78 17.35
N SER A 52 -1.98 -7.15 18.39
CA SER A 52 -2.19 -8.56 18.76
C SER A 52 -3.01 -9.33 17.72
N GLN A 53 -3.98 -8.67 17.06
CA GLN A 53 -4.73 -9.30 15.96
C GLN A 53 -3.91 -9.47 14.68
N THR A 54 -2.90 -8.62 14.45
CA THR A 54 -1.93 -8.83 13.36
C THR A 54 -0.93 -9.95 13.69
N SER A 55 -0.73 -10.24 14.98
CA SER A 55 0.18 -11.28 15.47
C SER A 55 -0.53 -12.62 15.72
N GLY A 56 -1.82 -12.68 15.40
CA GLY A 56 -2.72 -13.81 15.62
C GLY A 56 -2.68 -14.87 14.54
N ASP A 57 -1.52 -15.16 13.97
CA ASP A 57 -1.14 -16.45 13.39
C ASP A 57 0.33 -16.32 12.97
N ILE A 58 1.23 -17.00 13.67
CA ILE A 58 2.63 -17.15 13.28
C ILE A 58 2.80 -17.87 11.92
N ASN A 59 1.69 -18.31 11.29
CA ASN A 59 1.63 -18.96 9.99
C ASN A 59 0.73 -18.23 8.96
N ALA A 60 0.06 -17.12 9.29
CA ALA A 60 -0.70 -16.36 8.29
C ALA A 60 0.19 -15.23 7.75
N GLU A 61 0.89 -15.52 6.67
CA GLU A 61 1.44 -14.53 5.73
C GLU A 61 0.32 -13.76 5.01
N GLY A 62 -0.72 -13.34 5.72
CA GLY A 62 -1.85 -12.68 5.09
C GLY A 62 -1.52 -11.24 4.79
N VAL A 63 -1.50 -10.94 3.50
CA VAL A 63 -1.21 -9.60 2.97
C VAL A 63 -2.33 -8.65 3.36
N ALA A 64 -1.97 -7.44 3.81
CA ALA A 64 -2.93 -6.39 4.11
C ALA A 64 -3.74 -6.02 2.85
N ILE A 65 -5.07 -5.90 2.97
CA ILE A 65 -5.98 -5.54 1.85
C ILE A 65 -5.46 -4.33 1.07
N SER A 66 -5.00 -3.30 1.77
CA SER A 66 -4.49 -2.07 1.16
C SER A 66 -3.28 -2.31 0.27
N HIS A 67 -2.41 -3.26 0.61
CA HIS A 67 -1.24 -3.59 -0.19
C HIS A 67 -1.65 -4.27 -1.51
N THR A 68 -2.51 -5.28 -1.45
CA THR A 68 -3.05 -5.97 -2.62
C THR A 68 -3.81 -5.00 -3.54
N MET A 69 -4.65 -4.14 -2.96
CA MET A 69 -5.40 -3.14 -3.73
C MET A 69 -4.48 -2.11 -4.40
N ASN A 70 -3.40 -1.69 -3.73
CA ASN A 70 -2.42 -0.79 -4.35
C ASN A 70 -1.68 -1.48 -5.51
N SER A 71 -1.30 -2.75 -5.36
CA SER A 71 -0.69 -3.54 -6.44
C SER A 71 -1.62 -3.66 -7.65
N LEU A 72 -2.91 -3.95 -7.44
CA LEU A 72 -3.90 -4.03 -8.52
C LEU A 72 -4.06 -2.71 -9.28
N ARG A 73 -4.08 -1.58 -8.56
CA ARG A 73 -4.15 -0.26 -9.19
C ARG A 73 -2.91 0.04 -10.05
N LEU A 74 -1.72 -0.32 -9.57
CA LEU A 74 -0.49 -0.16 -10.34
C LEU A 74 -0.54 -0.98 -11.63
N GLN A 75 -0.94 -2.25 -11.54
CA GLN A 75 -1.10 -3.13 -12.71
C GLN A 75 -2.15 -2.59 -13.69
N PHE A 76 -3.25 -2.01 -13.20
CA PHE A 76 -4.26 -1.37 -14.05
C PHE A 76 -3.69 -0.18 -14.82
N ASN A 77 -2.96 0.70 -14.13
CA ASN A 77 -2.31 1.84 -14.78
C ASN A 77 -1.25 1.40 -15.80
N GLU A 78 -0.45 0.39 -15.48
CA GLU A 78 0.55 -0.16 -16.39
C GLU A 78 -0.09 -0.73 -17.67
N LYS A 79 -1.22 -1.44 -17.55
CA LYS A 79 -1.96 -1.91 -18.73
C LYS A 79 -2.46 -0.76 -19.59
N ILE A 80 -2.99 0.30 -18.98
CA ILE A 80 -3.41 1.49 -19.74
C ILE A 80 -2.22 2.13 -20.45
N GLU A 81 -1.07 2.24 -19.80
CA GLU A 81 0.14 2.81 -20.42
C GLU A 81 0.70 1.93 -21.54
N LEU A 82 0.60 0.61 -21.42
CA LEU A 82 0.97 -0.32 -22.49
C LEU A 82 0.09 -0.13 -23.73
N GLU A 83 -1.23 -0.10 -23.56
CA GLU A 83 -2.18 0.13 -24.66
C GLU A 83 -1.99 1.53 -25.29
N LYS A 84 -1.59 2.53 -24.50
CA LYS A 84 -1.29 3.89 -25.01
C LYS A 84 0.04 4.03 -25.73
N ASN A 85 0.99 3.12 -25.52
CA ASN A 85 2.32 3.18 -26.14
C ASN A 85 2.41 2.32 -27.40
N ASP A 86 1.27 1.81 -27.91
CA ASP A 86 1.26 1.09 -29.18
C ASP A 86 1.64 2.04 -30.32
N SER A 87 2.81 1.81 -30.91
CA SER A 87 3.37 2.61 -32.00
C SER A 87 2.75 2.33 -33.36
N THR A 88 1.73 1.46 -33.44
CA THR A 88 1.06 1.10 -34.71
C THR A 88 -0.13 1.99 -35.05
N VAL A 89 -0.50 2.95 -34.20
CA VAL A 89 -1.70 3.79 -34.36
C VAL A 89 -1.33 5.28 -34.37
N ASP A 90 -1.93 6.05 -35.28
CA ASP A 90 -1.65 7.49 -35.44
C ASP A 90 -2.31 8.37 -34.36
N GLU A 91 -3.50 8.01 -33.86
CA GLU A 91 -4.22 8.71 -32.80
C GLU A 91 -4.78 7.71 -31.76
N ILE A 92 -4.49 7.94 -30.47
CA ILE A 92 -5.02 7.12 -29.37
C ILE A 92 -6.01 7.96 -28.56
N LYS A 93 -7.31 7.63 -28.68
CA LYS A 93 -8.38 8.22 -27.88
C LYS A 93 -8.66 7.34 -26.67
N VAL A 94 -8.65 7.97 -25.49
CA VAL A 94 -8.84 7.28 -24.21
C VAL A 94 -10.13 7.77 -23.62
N GLU A 95 -11.14 6.90 -23.65
CA GLU A 95 -12.45 7.18 -23.06
C GLU A 95 -12.56 6.53 -21.68
N LEU A 96 -12.61 7.37 -20.64
CA LEU A 96 -12.78 6.92 -19.27
C LEU A 96 -14.27 6.96 -18.89
N LEU A 97 -14.95 5.83 -19.06
CA LEU A 97 -16.34 5.67 -18.64
C LEU A 97 -16.44 5.76 -17.12
N GLY A 98 -17.38 6.58 -16.62
CA GLY A 98 -17.62 6.77 -15.17
C GLY A 98 -16.79 7.89 -14.51
N SER A 99 -15.93 8.59 -15.25
CA SER A 99 -15.20 9.77 -14.75
C SER A 99 -15.75 11.06 -15.35
N ASN A 100 -16.19 11.99 -14.51
CA ASN A 100 -16.66 13.31 -14.96
C ASN A 100 -15.53 14.24 -15.44
N LYS A 101 -14.26 13.85 -15.26
CA LYS A 101 -13.07 14.68 -15.49
C LYS A 101 -12.06 14.06 -16.45
N ASN A 102 -12.41 12.96 -17.13
CA ASN A 102 -11.50 12.18 -17.97
C ASN A 102 -10.18 11.81 -17.26
N THR A 103 -10.26 11.55 -15.95
CA THR A 103 -9.14 11.11 -15.11
C THR A 103 -9.44 9.74 -14.52
N ILE A 104 -8.43 8.89 -14.36
CA ILE A 104 -8.55 7.62 -13.63
C ILE A 104 -9.05 7.93 -12.22
N THR A 105 -10.26 7.48 -11.89
CA THR A 105 -10.90 7.72 -10.60
C THR A 105 -10.63 6.53 -9.68
N ASP A 106 -10.31 6.79 -8.42
CA ASP A 106 -10.11 5.71 -7.45
C ASP A 106 -11.47 5.08 -7.06
N ASN A 107 -11.79 3.93 -7.67
CA ASN A 107 -12.98 3.14 -7.37
C ASN A 107 -12.75 2.05 -6.31
N SER A 108 -11.61 2.06 -5.62
CA SER A 108 -11.27 1.04 -4.62
C SER A 108 -12.31 0.88 -3.52
N THR A 109 -12.93 1.98 -3.08
CA THR A 109 -13.94 1.94 -2.02
C THR A 109 -15.15 1.13 -2.50
N ASP A 110 -15.60 1.36 -3.73
CA ASP A 110 -16.74 0.64 -4.31
C ASP A 110 -16.39 -0.83 -4.55
N VAL A 111 -15.19 -1.13 -5.05
CA VAL A 111 -14.69 -2.50 -5.21
C VAL A 111 -14.67 -3.24 -3.87
N LEU A 112 -14.18 -2.59 -2.80
CA LEU A 112 -14.16 -3.18 -1.46
C LEU A 112 -15.56 -3.40 -0.90
N ILE A 113 -16.50 -2.50 -1.16
CA ILE A 113 -17.90 -2.65 -0.77
C ILE A 113 -18.53 -3.85 -1.49
N VAL A 114 -18.38 -3.94 -2.81
CA VAL A 114 -18.93 -5.06 -3.60
C VAL A 114 -18.30 -6.38 -3.18
N PHE A 115 -16.98 -6.40 -2.95
CA PHE A 115 -16.29 -7.58 -2.43
C PHE A 115 -16.84 -7.99 -1.06
N ALA A 116 -17.00 -7.04 -0.14
CA ALA A 116 -17.52 -7.32 1.19
C ALA A 116 -18.96 -7.84 1.15
N VAL A 117 -19.83 -7.24 0.33
CA VAL A 117 -21.22 -7.69 0.17
C VAL A 117 -21.25 -9.08 -0.47
N LYS A 118 -20.51 -9.31 -1.55
CA LYS A 118 -20.54 -10.56 -2.31
C LYS A 118 -20.00 -11.74 -1.52
N TYR A 119 -18.96 -11.56 -0.71
CA TYR A 119 -18.28 -12.68 -0.05
C TYR A 119 -18.46 -12.75 1.47
N ASN A 120 -18.98 -11.71 2.14
CA ASN A 120 -19.32 -11.83 3.58
C ASN A 120 -20.81 -11.96 3.85
N VAL A 121 -21.68 -11.44 2.97
CA VAL A 121 -23.14 -11.48 3.20
C VAL A 121 -23.78 -12.66 2.47
N VAL A 122 -23.24 -13.06 1.32
CA VAL A 122 -23.84 -14.10 0.47
C VAL A 122 -23.19 -15.47 0.65
N GLU A 123 -21.88 -15.56 0.93
CA GLU A 123 -21.22 -16.83 1.28
C GLU A 123 -21.36 -17.08 2.79
N GLU A 124 -21.87 -18.24 3.20
CA GLU A 124 -22.11 -18.61 4.61
C GLU A 124 -20.82 -18.66 5.48
N ASN A 125 -19.63 -18.50 4.88
CA ASN A 125 -18.34 -18.50 5.56
C ASN A 125 -17.85 -17.08 5.85
N SER A 126 -18.56 -16.37 6.75
CA SER A 126 -18.15 -15.05 7.22
C SER A 126 -16.82 -15.12 7.96
N MET A 127 -15.71 -14.84 7.26
CA MET A 127 -14.35 -14.97 7.80
C MET A 127 -13.67 -13.60 7.91
N GLN A 128 -12.90 -13.42 8.98
CA GLN A 128 -12.21 -12.18 9.36
C GLN A 128 -11.54 -11.48 8.15
N MET A 129 -11.87 -10.20 7.93
CA MET A 129 -11.34 -9.40 6.80
C MET A 129 -10.03 -8.67 7.11
N ALA A 130 -9.54 -8.69 8.35
CA ALA A 130 -8.32 -7.96 8.70
C ALA A 130 -7.07 -8.52 8.00
N VAL A 131 -7.10 -9.80 7.63
CA VAL A 131 -5.99 -10.55 7.05
C VAL A 131 -6.53 -11.35 5.86
N LEU A 132 -6.08 -11.04 4.64
CA LEU A 132 -6.47 -11.78 3.45
C LEU A 132 -5.65 -13.07 3.37
N SER A 133 -6.32 -14.21 3.32
CA SER A 133 -5.70 -15.44 2.81
C SER A 133 -5.59 -15.37 1.29
N ASP A 134 -4.72 -16.19 0.69
CA ASP A 134 -4.50 -16.21 -0.76
C ASP A 134 -5.79 -16.41 -1.57
N GLU A 135 -6.73 -17.23 -1.08
CA GLU A 135 -8.03 -17.42 -1.71
C GLU A 135 -8.84 -16.11 -1.77
N LYS A 136 -8.80 -15.31 -0.70
CA LYS A 136 -9.50 -14.02 -0.63
C LYS A 136 -8.83 -12.98 -1.53
N ILE A 137 -7.50 -13.05 -1.70
CA ILE A 137 -6.77 -12.21 -2.65
C ILE A 137 -7.31 -12.46 -4.07
N THR A 138 -7.35 -13.72 -4.52
CA THR A 138 -7.87 -14.05 -5.86
C THR A 138 -9.33 -13.61 -6.05
N LYS A 139 -10.16 -13.75 -5.02
CA LYS A 139 -11.56 -13.25 -5.05
C LYS A 139 -11.64 -11.73 -5.18
N LEU A 140 -10.76 -10.99 -4.49
CA LEU A 140 -10.66 -9.54 -4.57
C LEU A 140 -10.17 -9.06 -5.94
N GLU A 141 -9.15 -9.71 -6.49
CA GLU A 141 -8.64 -9.44 -7.84
C GLU A 141 -9.75 -9.62 -8.88
N LYS A 142 -10.54 -10.70 -8.76
CA LYS A 142 -11.67 -10.94 -9.66
C LYS A 142 -12.69 -9.79 -9.63
N VAL A 143 -13.09 -9.32 -8.45
CA VAL A 143 -14.06 -8.21 -8.33
C VAL A 143 -13.45 -6.92 -8.88
N PHE A 144 -12.17 -6.67 -8.62
CA PHE A 144 -11.48 -5.50 -9.14
C PHE A 144 -11.51 -5.47 -10.67
N TRP A 145 -11.15 -6.57 -11.34
CA TRP A 145 -11.15 -6.63 -12.81
C TRP A 145 -12.56 -6.64 -13.41
N ASP A 146 -13.54 -7.24 -12.75
CA ASP A 146 -14.96 -7.21 -13.15
C ASP A 146 -15.49 -5.76 -13.17
N MET A 147 -15.07 -4.93 -12.22
CA MET A 147 -15.42 -3.51 -12.16
C MET A 147 -14.54 -2.59 -13.02
N ASN A 148 -13.35 -3.05 -13.42
CA ASN A 148 -12.36 -2.26 -14.18
C ASN A 148 -12.04 -2.96 -15.51
N THR A 149 -13.00 -2.94 -16.44
CA THR A 149 -12.81 -3.50 -17.79
C THR A 149 -12.09 -2.49 -18.68
N ILE A 150 -11.02 -2.94 -19.35
CA ILE A 150 -10.32 -2.18 -20.39
C ILE A 150 -10.74 -2.77 -21.73
N THR A 151 -11.17 -1.92 -22.66
CA THR A 151 -11.54 -2.31 -24.03
C THR A 151 -10.78 -1.42 -25.00
N SER A 152 -10.10 -2.04 -25.96
CA SER A 152 -9.36 -1.36 -27.02
C SER A 152 -10.00 -1.74 -28.36
N GLU A 153 -10.33 -0.73 -29.17
CA GLU A 153 -10.83 -0.91 -30.54
C GLU A 153 -9.95 -0.07 -31.47
N ILE A 154 -9.53 -0.65 -32.59
CA ILE A 154 -8.74 0.05 -33.62
C ILE A 154 -9.72 0.46 -34.72
N GLU A 155 -9.91 1.77 -34.87
CA GLU A 155 -10.68 2.34 -35.98
C GLU A 155 -9.71 2.72 -37.11
N ILE A 156 -9.92 2.17 -38.31
CA ILE A 156 -9.17 2.56 -39.50
C ILE A 156 -9.97 3.65 -40.20
N ASN A 157 -9.51 4.90 -40.10
CA ASN A 157 -10.04 6.00 -40.87
C ASN A 157 -9.14 6.23 -42.10
N GLU A 158 -9.69 6.08 -43.30
CA GLU A 158 -9.00 6.45 -44.54
C GLU A 158 -8.98 7.99 -44.63
N GLU A 159 -7.91 8.63 -44.15
CA GLU A 159 -7.65 10.03 -44.47
C GLU A 159 -7.12 10.13 -45.91
N GLU A 160 -7.97 10.62 -46.81
CA GLU A 160 -7.58 11.03 -48.16
C GLU A 160 -6.70 12.28 -48.05
N THR A 161 -5.40 12.07 -47.80
CA THR A 161 -4.40 13.15 -47.73
C THR A 161 -4.16 13.69 -49.14
N THR A 162 -4.86 14.76 -49.50
CA THR A 162 -4.53 15.55 -50.68
C THR A 162 -3.22 16.28 -50.44
N TYR A 163 -2.13 15.76 -51.00
CA TYR A 163 -0.86 16.48 -51.07
C TYR A 163 -0.98 17.63 -52.06
N THR A 164 -1.11 18.87 -51.57
CA THR A 164 -0.80 20.04 -52.38
C THR A 164 0.70 20.22 -52.37
N GLU A 165 1.37 19.69 -53.40
CA GLU A 165 2.75 20.12 -53.70
C GLU A 165 2.71 21.61 -54.05
N ALA A 166 3.16 22.46 -53.12
CA ALA A 166 3.52 23.83 -53.45
C ALA A 166 4.83 23.76 -54.22
N ASP A 167 4.73 23.81 -55.55
CA ASP A 167 5.90 24.09 -56.39
C ASP A 167 6.48 25.44 -55.96
N GLU A 168 7.81 25.50 -55.93
CA GLU A 168 8.56 26.71 -55.58
C GLU A 168 8.60 27.75 -56.72
N ASN A 169 7.67 27.67 -57.67
CA ASN A 169 7.59 28.48 -58.88
C ASN A 169 6.16 28.91 -59.25
N GLY A 170 5.34 29.29 -58.27
CA GLY A 170 4.35 30.36 -58.42
C GLY A 170 3.52 30.44 -59.71
N GLU A 171 3.04 29.33 -60.28
CA GLU A 171 2.01 29.34 -61.32
C GLU A 171 0.88 28.38 -60.96
N SER A 172 -0.28 28.96 -60.66
CA SER A 172 -1.53 28.22 -60.49
C SER A 172 -1.91 27.54 -61.80
N CYS A 173 -2.19 26.24 -61.76
CA CYS A 173 -2.98 25.59 -62.79
C CYS A 173 -4.23 24.98 -62.16
N HIS A 174 -5.32 25.14 -62.90
CA HIS A 174 -6.73 24.94 -62.55
C HIS A 174 -7.13 23.45 -62.39
#